data_AF-A0A2N6A6X6-F1
#
_entry.id   AF-A0A2N6A6X6-F1
#
_cell.length_a   1.000
_cell.length_b   1.000
_cell.length_c   1.000
_cell.angle_alpha   90.00
_cell.angle_beta   90.00
_cell.angle_gamma   90.00
#
_symmetry.space_group_name_H-M   'P 1'
#
loop_
_entity.id
_entity.type
_entity.pdbx_description
1 polymer ?
#
loop_
_entity_poly.entity_id
_entity_poly.type
_entity_poly.pdbx_seq_one_letter_code
_entity_poly.pdbx_strand_id
1 'polypeptide(L)'
;MKKVLIFIFIFFALPVLAQDMGERLAGRILLQVEDEGQAWYVEPSTKERIFLSRPQDAFRIMRELGLGVNEKDFSSWKMIAPASLSGRIVLRVEASGEAYYINPLDLHLHYLGKPVDAFQVMRDLGLGIRTSDLSEIVMNSSYQVSEERIIDNDKQKLYLFYGSGCPHCHNEIAFLDELVLARDDIEVVMMETWYDEANRDILEKFKEVYGIEIRGVPFTVIGGETITGFGTADTTGVKIIDLLESQKGAKDIVEPVIENRMYYVDYVVDGDTFLVYENGKKTSVRVIGMDTPEVMSSYRAEECFGEEASEYAKTILEGTYVELEFDETQGNLDKYDRLLRHVIMPNGKNFAELMIEEGYANEYTYNVASKYAGIYKLAEARAKENKKGIWADGACLEFGGMNSLVKASSSSELEIVNIFYDGVASDKEEDEYIEIQNNGEALSMDDYEIRDGSGKSYVFDDFGIASGESFKVFTGCGEDTSQELYWCHTYSAIWNNSGDEAYLLNPSDEIIATYTY
;
A
#
# COMPACT_ATOMS: atom_id res chain seq x y z
N MET A 1 15.18 -88.53 52.63
CA MET A 1 15.39 -87.54 51.55
C MET A 1 14.30 -86.47 51.67
N LYS A 2 14.62 -85.32 52.27
CA LYS A 2 13.70 -84.18 52.41
C LYS A 2 13.74 -83.37 51.12
N LYS A 3 12.62 -83.25 50.40
CA LYS A 3 12.49 -82.36 49.24
C LYS A 3 12.24 -80.93 49.74
N VAL A 4 13.17 -80.03 49.43
CA VAL A 4 13.04 -78.60 49.66
C VAL A 4 12.24 -78.01 48.49
N LEU A 5 11.10 -77.40 48.78
CA LEU A 5 10.33 -76.61 47.82
C LEU A 5 10.93 -75.20 47.79
N ILE A 6 11.49 -74.80 46.65
CA ILE A 6 11.94 -73.43 46.40
C ILE A 6 10.79 -72.71 45.68
N PHE A 7 10.19 -71.72 46.35
CA PHE A 7 9.25 -70.80 45.72
C PHE A 7 10.05 -69.69 45.02
N ILE A 8 9.95 -69.64 43.69
CA ILE A 8 10.47 -68.55 42.86
C ILE A 8 9.38 -67.47 42.80
N PHE A 9 9.62 -66.31 43.41
CA PHE A 9 8.80 -65.13 43.21
C PHE A 9 9.19 -64.48 41.88
N ILE A 10 8.31 -64.59 40.88
CA ILE A 10 8.43 -63.87 39.61
C ILE A 10 7.80 -62.49 39.83
N PHE A 11 8.64 -61.45 39.84
CA PHE A 11 8.22 -60.05 39.86
C PHE A 11 7.72 -59.68 38.45
N PHE A 12 6.40 -59.56 38.28
CA PHE A 12 5.81 -58.99 37.05
C PHE A 12 5.94 -57.46 37.13
N ALA A 13 6.85 -56.89 36.34
CA ALA A 13 6.85 -55.46 36.06
C ALA A 13 5.65 -55.15 35.14
N LEU A 14 4.66 -54.43 35.67
CA LEU A 14 3.56 -53.90 34.86
C LEU A 14 4.13 -52.81 33.92
N PRO A 15 3.77 -52.81 32.63
CA PRO A 15 4.15 -51.73 31.73
C PRO A 15 3.44 -50.44 32.17
N VAL A 16 4.22 -49.40 32.48
CA VAL A 16 3.69 -48.05 32.64
C VAL A 16 3.27 -47.57 31.25
N LEU A 17 1.98 -47.38 31.03
CA LEU A 17 1.48 -46.71 29.83
C LEU A 17 2.01 -45.28 29.84
N ALA A 18 2.74 -44.90 28.78
CA ALA A 18 3.14 -43.51 28.57
C ALA A 18 1.86 -42.68 28.42
N GLN A 19 1.60 -41.81 29.39
CA GLN A 19 0.42 -40.94 29.36
C GLN A 19 0.56 -39.92 28.23
N ASP A 20 -0.48 -39.79 27.42
CA ASP A 20 -0.58 -38.82 26.32
C ASP A 20 -0.25 -37.40 26.80
N MET A 21 0.49 -36.63 25.99
CA MET A 21 1.02 -35.34 26.42
C MET A 21 -0.10 -34.32 26.70
N GLY A 22 -1.18 -34.37 25.93
CA GLY A 22 -2.38 -33.56 26.16
C GLY A 22 -3.05 -33.87 27.51
N GLU A 23 -3.05 -35.13 27.95
CA GLU A 23 -3.54 -35.49 29.28
C GLU A 23 -2.65 -34.95 30.41
N ARG A 24 -1.33 -35.03 30.25
CA ARG A 24 -0.36 -34.58 31.27
C ARG A 24 -0.37 -33.07 31.45
N LEU A 25 -0.64 -32.33 30.37
CA LEU A 25 -0.62 -30.88 30.35
C LEU A 25 -2.01 -30.25 30.37
N ALA A 26 -3.06 -31.05 30.54
CA ALA A 26 -4.44 -30.59 30.59
C ALA A 26 -4.62 -29.44 31.59
N GLY A 27 -5.13 -28.31 31.09
CA GLY A 27 -5.39 -27.10 31.86
C GLY A 27 -4.18 -26.23 32.14
N ARG A 28 -3.01 -26.55 31.59
CA ARG A 28 -1.82 -25.71 31.69
C ARG A 28 -1.82 -24.65 30.60
N ILE A 29 -1.28 -23.49 30.96
CA ILE A 29 -0.77 -22.51 30.00
C ILE A 29 0.68 -22.90 29.69
N LEU A 30 1.01 -22.95 28.40
CA LEU A 30 2.32 -23.32 27.89
C LEU A 30 2.93 -22.13 27.15
N LEU A 31 4.25 -21.95 27.27
CA LEU A 31 5.02 -20.94 26.56
C LEU A 31 6.04 -21.65 25.67
N GLN A 32 5.93 -21.46 24.36
CA GLN A 32 6.83 -22.06 23.39
C GLN A 32 8.16 -21.31 23.40
N VAL A 33 9.18 -21.91 24.02
CA VAL A 33 10.45 -21.21 24.31
C VAL A 33 11.39 -21.10 23.09
N GLU A 34 11.08 -21.80 22.00
CA GLU A 34 11.89 -21.88 20.78
C GLU A 34 11.31 -21.05 19.62
N ASP A 35 10.18 -20.37 19.83
CA ASP A 35 9.42 -19.63 18.81
C ASP A 35 8.74 -18.40 19.43
N GLU A 36 9.51 -17.33 19.58
CA GLU A 36 9.07 -15.99 20.05
C GLU A 36 8.31 -15.94 21.40
N GLY A 37 8.25 -17.03 22.17
CA GLY A 37 7.53 -17.08 23.44
C GLY A 37 6.02 -17.24 23.30
N GLN A 38 5.53 -17.76 22.17
CA GLN A 38 4.11 -17.98 21.89
C GLN A 38 3.37 -18.71 23.03
N ALA A 39 2.19 -18.22 23.39
CA ALA A 39 1.38 -18.78 24.47
C ALA A 39 0.29 -19.74 23.95
N TRP A 40 0.08 -20.82 24.69
CA TRP A 40 -0.89 -21.87 24.37
C TRP A 40 -1.65 -22.29 25.62
N TYR A 41 -2.89 -22.72 25.47
CA TYR A 41 -3.69 -23.32 26.56
C TYR A 41 -4.16 -24.71 26.16
N VAL A 42 -3.94 -25.69 27.01
CA VAL A 42 -4.42 -27.07 26.79
C VAL A 42 -5.79 -27.21 27.44
N GLU A 43 -6.85 -27.30 26.64
CA GLU A 43 -8.22 -27.31 27.16
C GLU A 43 -8.47 -28.64 27.92
N PRO A 44 -8.86 -28.63 29.20
CA PRO A 44 -8.88 -29.87 29.99
C PRO A 44 -9.97 -30.89 29.61
N SER A 45 -10.91 -30.60 28.71
CA SER A 45 -12.00 -31.51 28.29
C SER A 45 -11.67 -32.24 26.99
N THR A 46 -11.15 -31.52 25.99
CA THR A 46 -10.75 -32.03 24.68
C THR A 46 -9.30 -32.50 24.69
N LYS A 47 -8.47 -31.99 25.61
CA LYS A 47 -7.01 -32.21 25.68
C LYS A 47 -6.25 -31.61 24.52
N GLU A 48 -6.89 -30.73 23.77
CA GLU A 48 -6.29 -30.06 22.61
C GLU A 48 -5.64 -28.74 23.03
N ARG A 49 -4.58 -28.35 22.34
CA ARG A 49 -3.95 -27.05 22.51
C ARG A 49 -4.68 -26.00 21.69
N ILE A 50 -4.85 -24.82 22.28
CA ILE A 50 -5.44 -23.62 21.69
C ILE A 50 -4.38 -22.52 21.70
N PHE A 51 -4.22 -21.84 20.57
CA PHE A 51 -3.25 -20.75 20.45
C PHE A 51 -3.80 -19.49 21.14
N LEU A 52 -3.03 -18.94 22.08
CA LEU A 52 -3.34 -17.70 22.78
C LEU A 52 -2.48 -16.58 22.17
N SER A 53 -2.79 -16.21 20.92
CA SER A 53 -2.00 -15.27 20.10
C SER A 53 -1.69 -13.96 20.83
N ARG A 54 -2.71 -13.10 21.00
CA ARG A 54 -2.61 -11.77 21.61
C ARG A 54 -3.42 -11.71 22.90
N PRO A 55 -3.16 -10.74 23.80
CA PRO A 55 -3.94 -10.57 25.02
C PRO A 55 -5.47 -10.53 24.81
N GLN A 56 -5.94 -9.91 23.72
CA GLN A 56 -7.37 -9.83 23.36
C GLN A 56 -7.92 -11.20 22.89
N ASP A 57 -7.17 -11.91 22.06
CA ASP A 57 -7.56 -13.23 21.57
C ASP A 57 -7.58 -14.25 22.71
N ALA A 58 -6.57 -14.19 23.57
CA ALA A 58 -6.51 -14.97 24.80
C ALA A 58 -7.72 -14.68 25.69
N PHE A 59 -8.05 -13.40 25.91
CA PHE A 59 -9.22 -13.00 26.69
C PHE A 59 -10.55 -13.52 26.09
N ARG A 60 -10.74 -13.40 24.77
CA ARG A 60 -11.93 -13.93 24.07
C ARG A 60 -12.05 -15.44 24.20
N ILE A 61 -10.99 -16.18 23.87
CA ILE A 61 -10.94 -17.64 23.99
C ILE A 61 -11.23 -18.07 25.43
N MET A 62 -10.64 -17.37 26.41
CA MET A 62 -10.84 -17.67 27.82
C MET A 62 -12.31 -17.46 28.26
N ARG A 63 -13.02 -16.49 27.69
CA ARG A 63 -14.45 -16.29 27.94
C ARG A 63 -15.32 -17.34 27.26
N GLU A 64 -15.02 -17.72 26.01
CA GLU A 64 -15.78 -18.75 25.29
C GLU A 64 -15.67 -20.13 25.96
N LEU A 65 -14.50 -20.46 26.51
CA LEU A 65 -14.27 -21.72 27.25
C LEU A 65 -14.74 -21.67 28.71
N GLY A 66 -15.17 -20.49 29.18
CA GLY A 66 -15.45 -20.23 30.58
C GLY A 66 -16.73 -20.92 31.07
N LEU A 67 -16.62 -21.65 32.18
CA LEU A 67 -17.77 -22.26 32.85
C LEU A 67 -18.45 -21.26 33.79
N GLY A 68 -19.75 -21.04 33.60
CA GLY A 68 -20.53 -20.18 34.49
C GLY A 68 -20.61 -20.74 35.91
N VAL A 69 -20.32 -19.90 36.92
CA VAL A 69 -20.49 -20.21 38.34
C VAL A 69 -21.30 -19.12 39.03
N ASN A 70 -22.22 -19.53 39.91
CA ASN A 70 -23.01 -18.61 40.73
C ASN A 70 -22.18 -18.06 41.91
N GLU A 71 -22.57 -16.92 42.45
CA GLU A 71 -21.76 -16.22 43.45
C GLU A 71 -21.65 -16.98 44.76
N LYS A 72 -22.70 -17.73 45.13
CA LYS A 72 -22.69 -18.55 46.34
C LYS A 72 -21.58 -19.61 46.30
N ASP A 73 -21.47 -20.31 45.18
CA ASP A 73 -20.48 -21.36 44.99
C ASP A 73 -19.08 -20.75 44.87
N PHE A 74 -18.92 -19.69 44.06
CA PHE A 74 -17.64 -18.99 43.92
C PHE A 74 -17.10 -18.46 45.25
N SER A 75 -17.92 -17.73 46.02
CA SER A 75 -17.56 -17.17 47.31
C SER A 75 -17.18 -18.25 48.34
N SER A 76 -17.70 -19.48 48.20
CA SER A 76 -17.39 -20.59 49.11
C SER A 76 -15.95 -21.10 48.97
N TRP A 77 -15.32 -20.87 47.81
CA TRP A 77 -13.99 -21.39 47.47
C TRP A 77 -12.83 -20.63 48.13
N LYS A 78 -13.06 -19.37 48.53
CA LYS A 78 -12.04 -18.53 49.20
C LYS A 78 -10.69 -18.52 48.46
N MET A 79 -10.73 -18.26 47.15
CA MET A 79 -9.57 -18.25 46.24
C MET A 79 -8.91 -19.62 45.96
N ILE A 80 -9.50 -20.74 46.40
CA ILE A 80 -9.03 -22.10 46.09
C ILE A 80 -10.22 -22.94 45.57
N ALA A 81 -10.19 -23.26 44.28
CA ALA A 81 -11.30 -23.94 43.60
C ALA A 81 -11.36 -25.46 43.91
N PRO A 82 -12.51 -26.12 43.71
CA PRO A 82 -12.61 -27.58 43.74
C PRO A 82 -11.74 -28.23 42.67
N ALA A 83 -11.14 -29.38 42.99
CA ALA A 83 -10.27 -30.13 42.08
C ALA A 83 -10.96 -30.53 40.75
N SER A 84 -12.29 -30.64 40.73
CA SER A 84 -13.07 -30.90 39.51
C SER A 84 -12.97 -29.79 38.46
N LEU A 85 -12.58 -28.59 38.88
CA LEU A 85 -12.37 -27.43 38.03
C LEU A 85 -10.88 -27.15 37.79
N SER A 86 -9.99 -28.08 38.15
CA SER A 86 -8.55 -27.95 37.93
C SER A 86 -8.24 -27.60 36.48
N GLY A 87 -7.51 -26.50 36.28
CA GLY A 87 -7.10 -26.05 34.96
C GLY A 87 -8.19 -25.41 34.12
N ARG A 88 -9.42 -25.28 34.64
CA ARG A 88 -10.55 -24.65 33.92
C ARG A 88 -10.51 -23.14 34.07
N ILE A 89 -11.29 -22.49 33.21
CA ILE A 89 -11.64 -21.08 33.34
C ILE A 89 -13.09 -21.00 33.81
N VAL A 90 -13.36 -20.12 34.77
CA VAL A 90 -14.71 -19.92 35.33
C VAL A 90 -15.14 -18.48 35.17
N LEU A 91 -16.44 -18.28 34.93
CA LEU A 91 -17.06 -16.97 34.78
C LEU A 91 -18.06 -16.73 35.91
N ARG A 92 -17.90 -15.62 36.63
CA ARG A 92 -18.87 -15.18 37.65
C ARG A 92 -20.08 -14.54 36.96
N VAL A 93 -21.11 -15.34 36.70
CA VAL A 93 -22.28 -14.92 35.89
C VAL A 93 -23.11 -13.82 36.56
N GLU A 94 -22.99 -13.65 37.88
CA GLU A 94 -23.71 -12.64 38.68
C GLU A 94 -22.85 -11.41 39.03
N ALA A 95 -21.56 -11.42 38.68
CA ALA A 95 -20.60 -10.33 38.94
C ALA A 95 -19.99 -9.84 37.61
N SER A 96 -20.85 -9.35 36.71
CA SER A 96 -20.44 -8.79 35.41
C SER A 96 -19.62 -9.73 34.52
N GLY A 97 -19.66 -11.04 34.75
CA GLY A 97 -18.96 -12.04 33.95
C GLY A 97 -17.44 -12.04 34.15
N GLU A 98 -16.95 -11.64 35.34
CA GLU A 98 -15.53 -11.74 35.68
C GLU A 98 -14.98 -13.16 35.46
N ALA A 99 -13.82 -13.25 34.80
CA ALA A 99 -13.16 -14.51 34.48
C ALA A 99 -12.01 -14.82 35.43
N TYR A 100 -11.84 -16.10 35.78
CA TYR A 100 -10.72 -16.58 36.57
C TYR A 100 -10.15 -17.88 35.97
N TYR A 101 -8.83 -17.94 35.85
CA TYR A 101 -8.09 -19.18 35.56
C TYR A 101 -7.83 -19.93 36.86
N ILE A 102 -8.09 -21.23 36.89
CA ILE A 102 -7.79 -22.10 38.03
C ILE A 102 -6.49 -22.82 37.73
N ASN A 103 -5.40 -22.45 38.41
CA ASN A 103 -4.12 -23.10 38.20
C ASN A 103 -4.20 -24.59 38.61
N PRO A 104 -3.91 -25.55 37.71
CA PRO A 104 -4.09 -26.96 38.00
C PRO A 104 -3.07 -27.51 39.01
N LEU A 105 -2.02 -26.76 39.36
CA LEU A 105 -1.01 -27.19 40.33
C LEU A 105 -1.44 -26.97 41.79
N ASP A 106 -2.17 -25.88 42.05
CA ASP A 106 -2.49 -25.43 43.41
C ASP A 106 -3.97 -25.03 43.60
N LEU A 107 -4.77 -25.10 42.53
CA LEU A 107 -6.19 -24.74 42.45
C LEU A 107 -6.49 -23.26 42.77
N HIS A 108 -5.47 -22.40 42.81
CA HIS A 108 -5.69 -20.99 43.08
C HIS A 108 -6.37 -20.31 41.90
N LEU A 109 -7.29 -19.40 42.24
CA LEU A 109 -7.97 -18.57 41.25
C LEU A 109 -7.09 -17.37 40.89
N HIS A 110 -6.79 -17.23 39.61
CA HIS A 110 -6.08 -16.11 39.02
C HIS A 110 -7.03 -15.28 38.19
N TYR A 111 -7.15 -14.00 38.52
CA TYR A 111 -8.07 -13.10 37.85
C TYR A 111 -7.66 -12.88 36.38
N LEU A 112 -8.64 -12.94 35.49
CA LEU A 112 -8.51 -12.73 34.05
C LEU A 112 -9.46 -11.62 33.59
N GLY A 113 -9.65 -10.57 34.40
CA GLY A 113 -10.65 -9.54 34.13
C GLY A 113 -10.35 -8.67 32.91
N LYS A 114 -9.07 -8.44 32.62
CA LYS A 114 -8.61 -7.60 31.51
C LYS A 114 -7.57 -8.32 30.66
N PRO A 115 -7.32 -7.87 29.41
CA PRO A 115 -6.26 -8.43 28.57
C PRO A 115 -4.88 -8.43 29.25
N VAL A 116 -4.54 -7.36 30.00
CA VAL A 116 -3.28 -7.28 30.75
C VAL A 116 -3.18 -8.30 31.89
N ASP A 117 -4.31 -8.63 32.54
CA ASP A 117 -4.34 -9.64 33.61
C ASP A 117 -4.11 -11.03 33.01
N ALA A 118 -4.75 -11.32 31.88
CA ALA A 118 -4.54 -12.56 31.14
C ALA A 118 -3.07 -12.71 30.71
N PHE A 119 -2.46 -11.64 30.20
CA PHE A 119 -1.05 -11.63 29.86
C PHE A 119 -0.14 -11.91 31.07
N GLN A 120 -0.41 -11.27 32.21
CA GLN A 120 0.36 -11.49 33.43
C GLN A 120 0.25 -12.94 33.92
N VAL A 121 -0.96 -13.52 33.88
CA VAL A 121 -1.18 -14.93 34.22
C VAL A 121 -0.44 -15.87 33.27
N MET A 122 -0.44 -15.59 31.97
CA MET A 122 0.32 -16.38 30.98
C MET A 122 1.83 -16.32 31.26
N ARG A 123 2.36 -15.14 31.59
CA ARG A 123 3.79 -14.96 31.89
C ARG A 123 4.21 -15.64 33.19
N ASP A 124 3.42 -15.53 34.25
CA ASP A 124 3.80 -16.00 35.59
C ASP A 124 3.60 -17.50 35.77
N LEU A 125 2.55 -18.06 35.16
CA LEU A 125 2.14 -19.46 35.34
C LEU A 125 2.47 -20.35 34.13
N GLY A 126 2.89 -19.73 33.03
CA GLY A 126 3.24 -20.40 31.79
C GLY A 126 4.36 -21.41 31.97
N LEU A 127 4.13 -22.64 31.52
CA LEU A 127 5.16 -23.67 31.49
C LEU A 127 5.93 -23.60 30.17
N GLY A 128 7.23 -23.39 30.24
CA GLY A 128 8.09 -23.51 29.05
C GLY A 128 7.97 -24.90 28.41
N ILE A 129 7.72 -24.96 27.11
CA ILE A 129 7.62 -26.19 26.32
C ILE A 129 8.41 -26.04 25.01
N ARG A 130 9.02 -27.14 24.56
CA ARG A 130 9.72 -27.21 23.27
C ARG A 130 8.72 -27.35 22.12
N THR A 131 9.09 -26.90 20.93
CA THR A 131 8.23 -27.03 19.75
C THR A 131 7.95 -28.50 19.43
N SER A 132 8.95 -29.38 19.59
CA SER A 132 8.78 -30.82 19.40
C SER A 132 7.71 -31.42 20.32
N ASP A 133 7.74 -31.04 21.60
CA ASP A 133 6.83 -31.58 22.61
C ASP A 133 5.43 -30.99 22.41
N LEU A 134 5.33 -29.68 22.19
CA LEU A 134 4.06 -29.03 21.91
C LEU A 134 3.36 -29.67 20.70
N SER A 135 4.11 -30.09 19.66
CA SER A 135 3.57 -30.75 18.45
C SER A 135 2.92 -32.11 18.70
N GLU A 136 3.19 -32.75 19.84
CA GLU A 136 2.53 -34.00 20.25
C GLU A 136 1.11 -33.77 20.78
N ILE A 137 0.74 -32.52 21.09
CA ILE A 137 -0.61 -32.15 21.53
C ILE A 137 -1.44 -31.73 20.32
N VAL A 138 -2.56 -32.41 20.10
CA VAL A 138 -3.50 -32.10 19.00
C VAL A 138 -3.96 -30.65 19.11
N MET A 139 -3.83 -29.90 18.01
CA MET A 139 -4.29 -28.51 17.95
C MET A 139 -5.78 -28.46 17.65
N ASN A 140 -6.51 -27.63 18.40
CA ASN A 140 -7.92 -27.39 18.11
C ASN A 140 -8.06 -26.47 16.90
N SER A 141 -8.49 -27.03 15.76
CA SER A 141 -8.64 -26.29 14.49
C SER A 141 -9.79 -25.29 14.49
N SER A 142 -10.77 -25.42 15.41
CA SER A 142 -11.87 -24.44 15.54
C SER A 142 -11.40 -23.09 16.10
N TYR A 143 -10.21 -23.08 16.72
CA TYR A 143 -9.53 -21.89 17.22
C TYR A 143 -8.25 -21.57 16.44
N GLN A 144 -8.08 -22.16 15.26
CA GLN A 144 -7.10 -21.63 14.31
C GLN A 144 -7.56 -20.25 13.90
N VAL A 145 -6.94 -19.23 14.47
CA VAL A 145 -6.78 -17.97 13.77
C VAL A 145 -5.84 -18.32 12.63
N SER A 146 -6.39 -18.55 11.44
CA SER A 146 -5.63 -18.40 10.21
C SER A 146 -4.91 -17.05 10.31
N GLU A 147 -3.66 -16.98 9.89
CA GLU A 147 -2.96 -15.68 9.73
C GLU A 147 -3.75 -14.70 8.84
N GLU A 148 -4.80 -15.17 8.16
CA GLU A 148 -5.93 -14.35 7.74
C GLU A 148 -6.70 -13.81 8.96
N ARG A 149 -6.21 -12.68 9.46
CA ARG A 149 -7.03 -11.57 9.97
C ARG A 149 -8.46 -11.70 9.43
N ILE A 150 -9.45 -12.11 10.23
CA ILE A 150 -10.85 -11.81 9.89
C ILE A 150 -10.97 -10.31 10.10
N ILE A 151 -10.58 -9.54 9.08
CA ILE A 151 -10.85 -8.12 9.01
C ILE A 151 -12.36 -8.05 8.81
N ASP A 152 -13.08 -7.80 9.90
CA ASP A 152 -14.45 -7.31 9.78
C ASP A 152 -14.34 -5.89 9.22
N ASN A 153 -14.18 -5.78 7.89
CA ASN A 153 -14.00 -4.53 7.16
C ASN A 153 -15.15 -3.53 7.39
N ASP A 154 -16.26 -3.97 8.00
CA ASP A 154 -17.39 -3.10 8.34
C ASP A 154 -17.21 -2.36 9.68
N LYS A 155 -16.26 -2.77 10.55
CA LYS A 155 -16.04 -2.10 11.84
C LYS A 155 -15.10 -0.92 11.71
N GLN A 156 -15.49 0.19 12.33
CA GLN A 156 -14.62 1.35 12.44
C GLN A 156 -13.49 1.07 13.43
N LYS A 157 -12.25 1.17 12.98
CA LYS A 157 -11.08 0.96 13.83
C LYS A 157 -10.74 2.21 14.64
N LEU A 158 -10.40 1.98 15.91
CA LEU A 158 -9.79 2.94 16.82
C LEU A 158 -8.44 2.38 17.24
N TYR A 159 -7.36 3.10 16.95
CA TYR A 159 -6.02 2.70 17.34
C TYR A 159 -5.62 3.42 18.61
N LEU A 160 -5.19 2.68 19.63
CA LEU A 160 -4.63 3.22 20.86
C LEU A 160 -3.16 2.81 20.99
N PHE A 161 -2.27 3.79 20.82
CA PHE A 161 -0.86 3.66 21.16
C PHE A 161 -0.67 3.93 22.65
N TYR A 162 -0.12 2.96 23.37
CA TYR A 162 -0.01 3.01 24.83
C TYR A 162 1.37 2.57 25.33
N GLY A 163 1.62 2.79 26.62
CA GLY A 163 2.81 2.31 27.32
C GLY A 163 2.44 1.43 28.51
N SER A 164 3.11 0.31 28.70
CA SER A 164 2.87 -0.56 29.85
C SER A 164 3.35 0.12 31.14
N GLY A 165 2.42 0.37 32.06
CA GLY A 165 2.65 1.15 33.29
C GLY A 165 2.30 2.64 33.18
N CYS A 166 1.81 3.11 32.04
CA CYS A 166 1.30 4.47 31.84
C CYS A 166 -0.06 4.67 32.57
N PRO A 167 -0.17 5.56 33.57
CA PRO A 167 -1.40 5.71 34.36
C PRO A 167 -2.59 6.23 33.53
N HIS A 168 -2.34 7.17 32.61
CA HIS A 168 -3.39 7.70 31.74
C HIS A 168 -3.88 6.67 30.73
N CYS A 169 -2.97 5.83 30.23
CA CYS A 169 -3.31 4.73 29.34
C CYS A 169 -4.20 3.70 30.04
N HIS A 170 -3.95 3.40 31.32
CA HIS A 170 -4.82 2.50 32.09
C HIS A 170 -6.27 2.99 32.15
N ASN A 171 -6.47 4.30 32.33
CA ASN A 171 -7.81 4.89 32.37
C ASN A 171 -8.50 4.85 31.01
N GLU A 172 -7.77 5.13 29.92
CA GLU A 172 -8.32 5.04 28.57
C GLU A 172 -8.67 3.61 28.19
N ILE A 173 -7.81 2.65 28.50
CA ILE A 173 -8.06 1.22 28.27
C ILE A 173 -9.34 0.78 28.99
N ALA A 174 -9.51 1.16 30.25
CA ALA A 174 -10.73 0.83 31.00
C ALA A 174 -11.99 1.43 30.35
N PHE A 175 -11.90 2.66 29.85
CA PHE A 175 -13.00 3.30 29.11
C PHE A 175 -13.29 2.59 27.78
N LEU A 176 -12.25 2.23 27.01
CA LEU A 176 -12.41 1.53 25.74
C LEU A 176 -12.93 0.11 25.92
N ASP A 177 -12.52 -0.60 26.97
CA ASP A 177 -13.04 -1.93 27.33
C ASP A 177 -14.57 -1.87 27.58
N GLU A 178 -15.06 -0.85 28.26
CA GLU A 178 -16.52 -0.63 28.43
C GLU A 178 -17.19 -0.26 27.10
N LEU A 179 -16.53 0.54 26.27
CA LEU A 179 -17.06 1.01 25.00
C LEU A 179 -17.26 -0.13 23.99
N VAL A 180 -16.30 -1.06 23.87
CA VAL A 180 -16.42 -2.22 22.97
C VAL A 180 -17.46 -3.24 23.42
N LEU A 181 -17.85 -3.24 24.71
CA LEU A 181 -18.99 -4.03 25.19
C LEU A 181 -20.33 -3.38 24.83
N ALA A 182 -20.36 -2.05 24.69
CA ALA A 182 -21.54 -1.28 24.35
C ALA A 182 -21.74 -1.11 22.83
N ARG A 183 -20.68 -1.24 22.05
CA ARG A 183 -20.65 -1.00 20.60
C ARG A 183 -20.06 -2.20 19.86
N ASP A 184 -20.85 -2.80 18.97
CA ASP A 184 -20.40 -3.86 18.07
C ASP A 184 -19.83 -3.33 16.74
N ASP A 185 -20.03 -2.04 16.44
CA ASP A 185 -19.63 -1.36 15.20
C ASP A 185 -18.19 -0.82 15.22
N ILE A 186 -17.43 -1.05 16.30
CA ILE A 186 -16.05 -0.61 16.45
C ILE A 186 -15.09 -1.77 16.75
N GLU A 187 -13.84 -1.59 16.35
CA GLU A 187 -12.71 -2.44 16.73
C GLU A 187 -11.64 -1.57 17.40
N VAL A 188 -11.15 -1.96 18.57
CA VAL A 188 -10.05 -1.27 19.26
C VAL A 188 -8.74 -2.03 19.03
N VAL A 189 -7.82 -1.39 18.33
CA VAL A 189 -6.48 -1.92 18.05
C VAL A 189 -5.48 -1.32 19.04
N MET A 190 -4.94 -2.17 19.90
CA MET A 190 -4.04 -1.78 21.00
C MET A 190 -2.58 -1.95 20.60
N MET A 191 -1.79 -0.87 20.63
CA MET A 191 -0.40 -0.86 20.20
C MET A 191 0.52 -0.39 21.35
N GLU A 192 1.18 -1.33 22.02
CA GLU A 192 2.13 -1.01 23.09
C GLU A 192 3.42 -0.48 22.48
N THR A 193 4.01 0.62 22.97
CA THR A 193 5.17 1.27 22.30
C THR A 193 6.42 1.40 23.17
N TRP A 194 6.36 1.05 24.46
CA TRP A 194 7.53 1.16 25.34
C TRP A 194 8.42 -0.08 25.29
N TYR A 195 7.82 -1.25 25.11
CA TYR A 195 8.49 -2.55 25.13
C TYR A 195 8.34 -3.33 23.83
N ASP A 196 7.36 -3.00 22.99
CA ASP A 196 7.24 -3.53 21.63
C ASP A 196 7.88 -2.56 20.62
N GLU A 197 8.97 -3.01 20.01
CA GLU A 197 9.75 -2.23 19.04
C GLU A 197 9.00 -2.03 17.72
N ALA A 198 8.29 -3.05 17.22
CA ALA A 198 7.57 -2.95 15.95
C ALA A 198 6.45 -1.90 16.02
N ASN A 199 5.68 -1.89 17.12
CA ASN A 199 4.65 -0.88 17.35
C ASN A 199 5.23 0.52 17.57
N ARG A 200 6.40 0.62 18.21
CA ARG A 200 7.11 1.90 18.35
C ARG A 200 7.55 2.43 16.98
N ASP A 201 8.09 1.57 16.12
CA ASP A 201 8.51 1.95 14.78
C ASP A 201 7.31 2.38 13.92
N ILE A 202 6.15 1.73 14.06
CA ILE A 202 4.89 2.17 13.44
C ILE A 202 4.49 3.55 13.95
N LEU A 203 4.58 3.82 15.26
CA LEU A 203 4.27 5.15 15.82
C LEU A 203 5.24 6.22 15.30
N GLU A 204 6.54 5.94 15.23
CA GLU A 204 7.52 6.89 14.67
C GLU A 204 7.25 7.13 13.18
N LYS A 205 6.99 6.07 12.40
CA LYS A 205 6.64 6.21 10.99
C LYS A 205 5.36 7.02 10.80
N PHE A 206 4.36 6.80 11.64
CA PHE A 206 3.12 7.57 11.63
C PHE A 206 3.38 9.07 11.85
N LYS A 207 4.26 9.43 12.81
CA LYS A 207 4.67 10.82 13.01
C LYS A 207 5.31 11.43 11.77
N GLU A 208 6.20 10.69 11.12
CA GLU A 208 6.87 11.13 9.89
C GLU A 208 5.88 11.32 8.74
N VAL A 209 4.99 10.34 8.52
CA VAL A 209 4.01 10.34 7.42
C VAL A 209 3.04 11.51 7.53
N TYR A 210 2.55 11.80 8.74
CA TYR A 210 1.52 12.80 8.96
C TYR A 210 2.05 14.14 9.49
N GLY A 211 3.35 14.25 9.74
CA GLY A 211 3.98 15.46 10.28
C GLY A 211 3.46 15.86 11.67
N ILE A 212 3.07 14.88 12.50
CA ILE A 212 2.44 15.11 13.79
C ILE A 212 3.46 15.01 14.93
N GLU A 213 3.51 16.03 15.80
CA GLU A 213 4.24 15.94 17.06
C GLU A 213 3.47 15.11 18.09
N ILE A 214 3.93 13.90 18.37
CA ILE A 214 3.38 13.05 19.44
C ILE A 214 4.30 13.14 20.66
N ARG A 215 3.81 13.75 21.74
CA ARG A 215 4.59 14.05 22.96
C ARG A 215 4.56 12.94 24.00
N GLY A 216 3.70 11.95 23.84
CA GLY A 216 3.57 10.83 24.77
C GLY A 216 2.32 10.01 24.51
N VAL A 217 2.13 9.01 25.36
CA VAL A 217 1.00 8.09 25.35
C VAL A 217 0.08 8.35 26.57
N PRO A 218 -1.22 8.04 26.50
CA PRO A 218 -1.89 7.39 25.37
C PRO A 218 -2.04 8.32 24.15
N PHE A 219 -1.97 7.76 22.96
CA PHE A 219 -2.21 8.46 21.70
C PHE A 219 -3.21 7.66 20.86
N THR A 220 -4.29 8.29 20.47
CA THR A 220 -5.47 7.64 19.89
C THR A 220 -5.74 8.17 18.50
N VAL A 221 -5.98 7.28 17.53
CA VAL A 221 -6.30 7.62 16.14
C VAL A 221 -7.64 7.01 15.76
N ILE A 222 -8.53 7.84 15.20
CA ILE A 222 -9.88 7.46 14.76
C ILE A 222 -10.14 8.11 13.41
N GLY A 223 -10.23 7.31 12.34
CA GLY A 223 -10.34 7.86 10.99
C GLY A 223 -9.18 8.82 10.70
N GLY A 224 -9.49 10.04 10.26
CA GLY A 224 -8.47 11.08 9.99
C GLY A 224 -8.01 11.88 11.21
N GLU A 225 -8.52 11.60 12.41
CA GLU A 225 -8.38 12.46 13.58
C GLU A 225 -7.53 11.81 14.68
N THR A 226 -6.86 12.64 15.49
CA THR A 226 -5.93 12.17 16.53
C THR A 226 -6.19 12.84 17.88
N ILE A 227 -5.93 12.10 18.97
CA ILE A 227 -6.03 12.57 20.36
C ILE A 227 -4.73 12.22 21.09
N THR A 228 -4.16 13.18 21.82
CA THR A 228 -3.04 12.93 22.73
C THR A 228 -3.50 13.06 24.18
N GLY A 229 -3.28 12.00 24.97
CA GLY A 229 -3.55 11.93 26.39
C GLY A 229 -5.02 11.64 26.73
N PHE A 230 -5.24 11.11 27.93
CA PHE A 230 -6.57 10.79 28.45
C PHE A 230 -6.80 11.37 29.84
N GLY A 231 -7.84 12.20 29.96
CA GLY A 231 -8.30 12.74 31.24
C GLY A 231 -9.24 11.76 31.94
N THR A 232 -10.51 11.79 31.55
CA THR A 232 -11.60 10.97 32.12
C THR A 232 -12.60 10.59 31.03
N ALA A 233 -13.50 9.64 31.33
CA ALA A 233 -14.64 9.31 30.47
C ALA A 233 -15.49 10.56 30.13
N ASP A 234 -15.75 11.43 31.11
CA ASP A 234 -16.55 12.65 30.94
C ASP A 234 -15.84 13.79 30.19
N THR A 235 -14.57 13.63 29.83
CA THR A 235 -13.78 14.65 29.13
C THR A 235 -13.22 14.12 27.81
N THR A 236 -12.08 13.43 27.86
CA THR A 236 -11.49 12.81 26.66
C THR A 236 -12.37 11.68 26.14
N GLY A 237 -13.04 10.91 27.01
CA GLY A 237 -13.95 9.84 26.57
C GLY A 237 -15.11 10.36 25.72
N VAL A 238 -15.71 11.50 26.09
CA VAL A 238 -16.73 12.18 25.26
C VAL A 238 -16.16 12.56 23.89
N LYS A 239 -14.93 13.09 23.83
CA LYS A 239 -14.28 13.41 22.55
C LYS A 239 -14.05 12.19 21.68
N ILE A 240 -13.65 11.06 22.28
CA ILE A 240 -13.49 9.79 21.56
C ILE A 240 -14.83 9.35 20.96
N ILE A 241 -15.92 9.44 21.72
CA ILE A 241 -17.26 9.10 21.23
C ILE A 241 -17.68 10.03 20.09
N ASP A 242 -17.48 11.35 20.23
CA ASP A 242 -17.80 12.33 19.19
C ASP A 242 -16.98 12.10 17.91
N LEU A 243 -15.71 11.69 18.03
CA LEU A 243 -14.87 11.32 16.90
C LEU A 243 -15.34 10.04 16.21
N LEU A 244 -15.74 9.01 16.97
CA LEU A 244 -16.29 7.79 16.38
C LEU A 244 -17.53 8.11 15.52
N GLU A 245 -18.43 8.98 16.00
CA GLU A 245 -19.61 9.38 15.24
C GLU A 245 -19.27 10.24 14.01
N SER A 246 -18.37 11.21 14.16
CA SER A 246 -18.02 12.13 13.07
C SER A 246 -17.10 11.54 12.00
N GLN A 247 -16.31 10.51 12.35
CA GLN A 247 -15.37 9.83 11.45
C GLN A 247 -15.93 8.51 10.91
N LYS A 248 -17.24 8.26 11.04
CA LYS A 248 -17.85 7.03 10.53
C LYS A 248 -17.66 6.92 9.02
N GLY A 249 -17.03 5.83 8.57
CA GLY A 249 -16.68 5.61 7.17
C GLY A 249 -15.47 6.41 6.67
N ALA A 250 -14.78 7.14 7.55
CA ALA A 250 -13.51 7.76 7.22
C ALA A 250 -12.45 6.68 6.93
N LYS A 251 -11.51 7.01 6.04
CA LYS A 251 -10.40 6.13 5.68
C LYS A 251 -9.52 5.87 6.91
N ASP A 252 -9.10 4.62 7.07
CA ASP A 252 -8.08 4.25 8.05
C ASP A 252 -6.70 4.78 7.61
N ILE A 253 -6.12 5.64 8.43
CA ILE A 253 -4.81 6.27 8.18
C ILE A 253 -3.66 5.54 8.88
N VAL A 254 -3.94 4.58 9.77
CA VAL A 254 -2.91 3.83 10.50
C VAL A 254 -2.60 2.53 9.77
N GLU A 255 -3.61 1.85 9.20
CA GLU A 255 -3.44 0.58 8.49
C GLU A 255 -2.43 0.66 7.33
N PRO A 256 -2.41 1.69 6.46
CA PRO A 256 -1.38 1.81 5.43
C PRO A 256 0.04 1.93 6.00
N VAL A 257 0.20 2.50 7.21
CA VAL A 257 1.50 2.57 7.89
C VAL A 257 1.91 1.20 8.44
N ILE A 258 0.96 0.48 9.06
CA ILE A 258 1.18 -0.89 9.57
C ILE A 258 1.59 -1.84 8.44
N GLU A 259 0.95 -1.71 7.28
CA GLU A 259 1.18 -2.57 6.11
C GLU A 259 2.33 -2.10 5.22
N ASN A 260 3.07 -1.08 5.66
CA ASN A 260 4.19 -0.50 4.92
C ASN A 260 3.81 -0.08 3.48
N ARG A 261 2.58 0.44 3.31
CA ARG A 261 2.02 0.94 2.05
C ARG A 261 2.29 2.43 1.82
N MET A 262 3.04 3.09 2.69
CA MET A 262 3.40 4.51 2.60
C MET A 262 4.84 4.68 2.09
N TYR A 263 4.97 5.26 0.90
CA TYR A 263 6.24 5.44 0.19
C TYR A 263 6.72 6.88 0.33
N TYR A 264 7.99 7.06 0.69
CA TYR A 264 8.61 8.38 0.74
C TYR A 264 8.91 8.88 -0.68
N VAL A 265 8.44 10.07 -1.02
CA VAL A 265 8.75 10.73 -2.27
C VAL A 265 10.07 11.49 -2.12
N ASP A 266 11.11 10.96 -2.77
CA ASP A 266 12.47 11.47 -2.69
C ASP A 266 12.69 12.68 -3.61
N TYR A 267 12.07 12.66 -4.79
CA TYR A 267 12.25 13.68 -5.81
C TYR A 267 11.08 13.69 -6.80
N VAL A 268 10.61 14.87 -7.19
CA VAL A 268 9.60 15.03 -8.25
C VAL A 268 10.32 15.43 -9.53
N VAL A 269 10.13 14.63 -10.59
CA VAL A 269 10.80 14.81 -11.88
C VAL A 269 10.09 15.92 -12.66
N ASP A 270 8.77 15.80 -12.78
CA ASP A 270 7.87 16.74 -13.43
C ASP A 270 6.47 16.64 -12.81
N GLY A 271 5.47 17.25 -13.43
CA GLY A 271 4.11 17.31 -12.91
C GLY A 271 3.42 15.96 -12.74
N ASP A 272 3.87 14.91 -13.44
CA ASP A 272 3.22 13.60 -13.45
C ASP A 272 4.12 12.40 -13.15
N THR A 273 5.41 12.66 -12.94
CA THR A 273 6.43 11.66 -12.67
C THR A 273 7.24 12.03 -11.42
N PHE A 274 7.40 11.08 -10.51
CA PHE A 274 8.25 11.23 -9.31
C PHE A 274 8.96 9.94 -8.94
N LEU A 275 9.94 10.05 -8.05
CA LEU A 275 10.72 8.95 -7.52
C LEU A 275 10.31 8.65 -6.07
N VAL A 276 10.01 7.39 -5.80
CA VAL A 276 9.82 6.89 -4.44
C VAL A 276 11.02 6.07 -3.98
N TYR A 277 11.26 6.06 -2.67
CA TYR A 277 12.23 5.18 -2.05
C TYR A 277 11.55 3.90 -1.53
N GLU A 278 11.91 2.76 -2.12
CA GLU A 278 11.42 1.44 -1.74
C GLU A 278 12.61 0.50 -1.52
N ASN A 279 12.70 -0.15 -0.35
CA ASN A 279 13.72 -1.16 -0.06
C ASN A 279 15.18 -0.74 -0.35
N GLY A 280 15.51 0.55 -0.17
CA GLY A 280 16.85 1.04 -0.46
C GLY A 280 17.08 1.50 -1.90
N LYS A 281 16.05 1.45 -2.75
CA LYS A 281 16.13 1.77 -4.19
C LYS A 281 15.17 2.89 -4.55
N LYS A 282 15.61 3.78 -5.44
CA LYS A 282 14.74 4.77 -6.10
C LYS A 282 13.97 4.10 -7.23
N THR A 283 12.65 4.22 -7.20
CA THR A 283 11.75 3.68 -8.22
C THR A 283 10.90 4.82 -8.80
N SER A 284 10.85 4.92 -10.12
CA SER A 284 10.06 5.95 -10.80
C SER A 284 8.59 5.55 -10.87
N VAL A 285 7.70 6.52 -10.64
CA VAL A 285 6.25 6.37 -10.67
C VAL A 285 5.67 7.38 -11.66
N ARG A 286 4.86 6.92 -12.62
CA ARG A 286 4.02 7.74 -13.50
C ARG A 286 2.59 7.70 -12.99
N VAL A 287 2.02 8.86 -12.73
CA VAL A 287 0.68 8.97 -12.14
C VAL A 287 -0.39 8.60 -13.16
N ILE A 288 -1.24 7.62 -12.85
CA ILE A 288 -2.32 7.20 -13.76
C ILE A 288 -3.41 8.27 -13.81
N GLY A 289 -3.88 8.56 -15.03
CA GLY A 289 -5.13 9.31 -15.26
C GLY A 289 -4.97 10.80 -15.47
N MET A 290 -3.73 11.31 -15.46
CA MET A 290 -3.43 12.71 -15.73
C MET A 290 -2.22 12.86 -16.65
N ASP A 291 -2.17 13.98 -17.35
CA ASP A 291 -1.04 14.39 -18.18
C ASP A 291 -0.77 15.87 -17.93
N THR A 292 0.45 16.20 -17.49
CA THR A 292 0.83 17.58 -17.20
C THR A 292 1.52 18.21 -18.40
N PRO A 293 1.35 19.52 -18.65
CA PRO A 293 2.16 20.20 -19.65
C PRO A 293 3.65 20.02 -19.34
N GLU A 294 4.44 19.85 -20.38
CA GLU A 294 5.82 19.44 -20.20
C GLU A 294 6.77 20.59 -19.93
N VAL A 295 7.74 20.33 -19.03
CA VAL A 295 8.79 21.29 -18.68
C VAL A 295 9.87 21.32 -19.76
N MET A 296 10.55 22.46 -19.89
CA MET A 296 11.70 22.57 -20.77
C MET A 296 12.76 21.51 -20.41
N SER A 297 13.21 20.76 -21.41
CA SER A 297 14.33 19.82 -21.27
C SER A 297 15.27 19.95 -22.46
N SER A 298 16.38 19.20 -22.46
CA SER A 298 17.28 19.14 -23.61
C SER A 298 16.65 18.48 -24.86
N TYR A 299 15.46 17.89 -24.73
CA TYR A 299 14.78 17.10 -25.77
C TYR A 299 13.29 17.46 -25.92
N ARG A 300 12.82 18.55 -25.30
CA ARG A 300 11.42 19.00 -25.40
C ARG A 300 11.28 20.48 -25.06
N ALA A 301 10.59 21.23 -25.92
CA ALA A 301 10.19 22.60 -25.65
C ALA A 301 9.16 22.65 -24.52
N GLU A 302 9.22 23.70 -23.71
CA GLU A 302 8.26 23.93 -22.64
C GLU A 302 6.85 24.12 -23.21
N GLU A 303 5.88 23.42 -22.64
CA GLU A 303 4.47 23.65 -22.93
C GLU A 303 3.89 24.67 -21.95
N CYS A 304 2.83 25.37 -22.38
CA CYS A 304 2.15 26.31 -21.50
C CYS A 304 1.82 25.66 -20.16
N PHE A 305 2.20 26.31 -19.06
CA PHE A 305 1.91 25.87 -17.70
C PHE A 305 2.78 24.69 -17.19
N GLY A 306 3.82 24.31 -17.93
CA GLY A 306 4.68 23.17 -17.58
C GLY A 306 5.51 23.40 -16.32
N GLU A 307 6.21 24.53 -16.22
CA GLU A 307 6.95 24.91 -15.00
C GLU A 307 6.01 25.01 -13.79
N GLU A 308 4.85 25.65 -13.95
CA GLU A 308 3.88 25.80 -12.87
C GLU A 308 3.30 24.46 -12.40
N ALA A 309 3.01 23.53 -13.31
CA ALA A 309 2.55 22.18 -12.97
C ALA A 309 3.62 21.39 -12.21
N SER A 310 4.87 21.44 -12.67
CA SER A 310 6.00 20.78 -12.02
C SER A 310 6.28 21.34 -10.63
N GLU A 311 6.31 22.67 -10.47
CA GLU A 311 6.50 23.31 -9.17
C GLU A 311 5.34 23.02 -8.22
N TYR A 312 4.09 23.04 -8.70
CA TYR A 312 2.95 22.68 -7.88
C TYR A 312 3.06 21.23 -7.39
N ALA A 313 3.39 20.28 -8.28
CA ALA A 313 3.63 18.88 -7.90
C ALA A 313 4.74 18.75 -6.85
N LYS A 314 5.87 19.45 -7.00
CA LYS A 314 6.95 19.50 -6.00
C LYS A 314 6.46 19.96 -4.64
N THR A 315 5.68 21.05 -4.58
CA THR A 315 5.16 21.56 -3.29
C THR A 315 4.25 20.60 -2.55
N ILE A 316 3.59 19.69 -3.28
CA ILE A 316 2.62 18.75 -2.74
C ILE A 316 3.26 17.40 -2.40
N LEU A 317 4.17 16.92 -3.26
CA LEU A 317 4.71 15.56 -3.18
C LEU A 317 6.14 15.48 -2.62
N GLU A 318 7.03 16.43 -2.92
CA GLU A 318 8.43 16.27 -2.57
C GLU A 318 8.65 16.28 -1.05
N GLY A 319 9.35 15.28 -0.54
CA GLY A 319 9.61 15.14 0.90
C GLY A 319 8.40 14.69 1.73
N THR A 320 7.29 14.28 1.09
CA THR A 320 6.14 13.68 1.78
C THR A 320 6.04 12.17 1.55
N TYR A 321 4.99 11.57 2.07
CA TYR A 321 4.65 10.17 1.88
C TYR A 321 3.38 10.02 1.06
N VAL A 322 3.31 8.98 0.24
CA VAL A 322 2.11 8.65 -0.55
C VAL A 322 1.82 7.16 -0.50
N GLU A 323 0.55 6.81 -0.62
CA GLU A 323 0.13 5.45 -0.94
C GLU A 323 0.07 5.28 -2.46
N LEU A 324 0.63 4.17 -2.93
CA LEU A 324 0.67 3.81 -4.34
C LEU A 324 -0.32 2.69 -4.63
N GLU A 325 -1.41 3.02 -5.30
CA GLU A 325 -2.47 2.08 -5.63
C GLU A 325 -2.31 1.54 -7.06
N PHE A 326 -2.29 0.21 -7.19
CA PHE A 326 -2.26 -0.48 -8.48
C PHE A 326 -3.66 -0.54 -9.10
N ASP A 327 -3.72 -0.36 -10.42
CA ASP A 327 -4.96 -0.48 -11.20
C ASP A 327 -4.82 -1.66 -12.18
N GLU A 328 -5.63 -2.71 -12.00
CA GLU A 328 -5.64 -3.91 -12.83
C GLU A 328 -6.03 -3.64 -14.30
N THR A 329 -6.70 -2.52 -14.58
CA THR A 329 -7.02 -2.10 -15.95
C THR A 329 -5.81 -1.55 -16.69
N GLN A 330 -4.75 -1.20 -15.95
CA GLN A 330 -3.51 -0.63 -16.47
C GLN A 330 -2.37 -1.64 -16.37
N GLY A 331 -1.31 -1.41 -17.14
CA GLY A 331 -0.06 -2.15 -16.95
C GLY A 331 0.55 -1.86 -15.58
N ASN A 332 1.37 -2.77 -15.05
CA ASN A 332 2.15 -2.48 -13.84
C ASN A 332 3.26 -1.46 -14.10
N LEU A 333 3.85 -1.52 -15.30
CA LEU A 333 4.91 -0.65 -15.80
C LEU A 333 4.48 -0.08 -17.15
N ASP A 334 4.98 1.11 -17.48
CA ASP A 334 4.92 1.64 -18.83
C ASP A 334 6.12 1.18 -19.69
N LYS A 335 6.19 1.66 -20.94
CA LYS A 335 7.27 1.33 -21.88
C LYS A 335 8.65 1.85 -21.47
N TYR A 336 8.73 2.68 -20.44
CA TYR A 336 9.96 3.28 -19.89
C TYR A 336 10.31 2.71 -18.52
N ASP A 337 9.72 1.57 -18.15
CA ASP A 337 9.91 0.90 -16.85
C ASP A 337 9.50 1.74 -15.63
N ARG A 338 8.59 2.71 -15.79
CA ARG A 338 8.00 3.47 -14.66
C ARG A 338 6.79 2.73 -14.10
N LEU A 339 6.64 2.70 -12.78
CA LEU A 339 5.45 2.15 -12.14
C LEU A 339 4.21 3.01 -12.46
N LEU A 340 3.16 2.37 -12.96
CA LEU A 340 1.87 3.04 -13.17
C LEU A 340 1.03 2.90 -11.90
N ARG A 341 0.75 4.02 -11.22
CA ARG A 341 0.00 4.03 -9.95
C ARG A 341 -0.98 5.19 -9.85
N HIS A 342 -2.10 4.96 -9.19
CA HIS A 342 -2.85 6.05 -8.56
C HIS A 342 -2.14 6.44 -7.27
N VAL A 343 -2.11 7.74 -6.99
CA VAL A 343 -1.32 8.29 -5.89
C VAL A 343 -2.26 8.94 -4.89
N ILE A 344 -2.34 8.35 -3.70
CA ILE A 344 -3.19 8.81 -2.62
C ILE A 344 -2.33 9.49 -1.56
N MET A 345 -2.60 10.75 -1.31
CA MET A 345 -1.88 11.55 -0.31
C MET A 345 -2.31 11.16 1.12
N PRO A 346 -1.54 11.53 2.16
CA PRO A 346 -1.85 11.16 3.54
C PRO A 346 -3.23 11.62 3.99
N ASN A 347 -3.72 12.75 3.48
CA ASN A 347 -5.07 13.27 3.74
C ASN A 347 -6.20 12.51 3.02
N GLY A 348 -5.88 11.41 2.33
CA GLY A 348 -6.83 10.57 1.60
C GLY A 348 -7.23 11.08 0.22
N LYS A 349 -6.75 12.25 -0.22
CA LYS A 349 -7.07 12.79 -1.55
C LYS A 349 -6.22 12.14 -2.64
N ASN A 350 -6.83 11.98 -3.81
CA ASN A 350 -6.14 11.52 -5.01
C ASN A 350 -5.33 12.67 -5.64
N PHE A 351 -4.03 12.48 -5.84
CA PHE A 351 -3.15 13.51 -6.37
C PHE A 351 -3.52 13.94 -7.79
N ALA A 352 -3.85 12.98 -8.67
CA ALA A 352 -4.26 13.30 -10.03
C ALA A 352 -5.57 14.10 -10.09
N GLU A 353 -6.54 13.75 -9.23
CA GLU A 353 -7.76 14.55 -9.12
C GLU A 353 -7.46 16.00 -8.71
N LEU A 354 -6.57 16.21 -7.74
CA LEU A 354 -6.16 17.55 -7.31
C LEU A 354 -5.49 18.33 -8.43
N MET A 355 -4.49 17.73 -9.10
CA MET A 355 -3.76 18.38 -10.21
C MET A 355 -4.70 18.80 -11.33
N ILE A 356 -5.65 17.92 -11.70
CA ILE A 356 -6.64 18.20 -12.75
C ILE A 356 -7.64 19.26 -12.29
N GLU A 357 -8.18 19.16 -11.06
CA GLU A 357 -9.19 20.10 -10.54
C GLU A 357 -8.63 21.53 -10.37
N GLU A 358 -7.34 21.66 -10.06
CA GLU A 358 -6.65 22.96 -10.00
C GLU A 358 -6.11 23.43 -11.36
N GLY A 359 -6.28 22.63 -12.42
CA GLY A 359 -5.93 22.99 -13.79
C GLY A 359 -4.44 22.91 -14.12
N TYR A 360 -3.66 22.14 -13.37
CA TYR A 360 -2.24 21.86 -13.63
C TYR A 360 -2.03 20.61 -14.51
N ALA A 361 -3.07 19.82 -14.74
CA ALA A 361 -3.03 18.64 -15.59
C ALA A 361 -4.33 18.50 -16.40
N ASN A 362 -4.24 17.80 -17.54
CA ASN A 362 -5.39 17.32 -18.29
C ASN A 362 -5.76 15.90 -17.86
N GLU A 363 -7.03 15.52 -18.04
CA GLU A 363 -7.42 14.11 -17.91
C GLU A 363 -6.81 13.30 -19.05
N TYR A 364 -6.19 12.17 -18.71
CA TYR A 364 -5.55 11.30 -19.69
C TYR A 364 -5.95 9.84 -19.49
N THR A 365 -6.61 9.28 -20.50
CA THR A 365 -6.94 7.86 -20.58
C THR A 365 -6.13 7.21 -21.70
N TYR A 366 -5.24 6.29 -21.34
CA TYR A 366 -4.51 5.46 -22.31
C TYR A 366 -5.22 4.13 -22.53
N ASN A 367 -5.71 3.89 -23.76
CA ASN A 367 -6.37 2.64 -24.19
C ASN A 367 -7.68 2.28 -23.44
N VAL A 368 -7.58 1.95 -22.15
CA VAL A 368 -8.69 1.57 -21.27
C VAL A 368 -8.82 2.58 -20.13
N ALA A 369 -10.05 2.98 -19.82
CA ALA A 369 -10.34 3.88 -18.72
C ALA A 369 -9.92 3.27 -17.37
N SER A 370 -9.13 4.03 -16.60
CA SER A 370 -8.72 3.67 -15.24
C SER A 370 -9.86 3.74 -14.24
N LYS A 371 -9.63 3.20 -13.04
CA LYS A 371 -10.58 3.16 -11.91
C LYS A 371 -11.23 4.52 -11.62
N TYR A 372 -10.46 5.62 -11.75
CA TYR A 372 -10.90 6.97 -11.41
C TYR A 372 -11.20 7.87 -12.61
N ALA A 373 -11.16 7.36 -13.85
CA ALA A 373 -11.33 8.17 -15.06
C ALA A 373 -12.61 9.03 -15.06
N GLY A 374 -13.72 8.52 -14.51
CA GLY A 374 -14.95 9.30 -14.36
C GLY A 374 -14.82 10.52 -13.44
N ILE A 375 -14.07 10.37 -12.34
CA ILE A 375 -13.80 11.46 -11.38
C ILE A 375 -12.86 12.48 -12.03
N TYR A 376 -11.83 12.04 -12.75
CA TYR A 376 -10.89 12.93 -13.44
C TYR A 376 -11.57 13.79 -14.51
N LYS A 377 -12.51 13.22 -15.29
CA LYS A 377 -13.32 13.99 -16.25
C LYS A 377 -14.17 15.06 -15.58
N LEU A 378 -14.72 14.77 -14.40
CA LEU A 378 -15.49 15.75 -13.63
C LEU A 378 -14.59 16.83 -13.00
N ALA A 379 -13.39 16.46 -12.55
CA ALA A 379 -12.39 17.41 -12.06
C ALA A 379 -11.97 18.39 -13.18
N GLU A 380 -11.70 17.88 -14.38
CA GLU A 380 -11.30 18.71 -15.52
C GLU A 380 -12.42 19.66 -15.96
N ALA A 381 -13.67 19.15 -16.02
CA ALA A 381 -14.83 19.98 -16.32
C ALA A 381 -14.99 21.13 -15.31
N ARG A 382 -14.78 20.86 -14.01
CA ARG A 382 -14.78 21.89 -12.96
C ARG A 382 -13.64 22.89 -13.13
N ALA A 383 -12.43 22.45 -13.47
CA ALA A 383 -11.29 23.33 -13.70
C ALA A 383 -11.55 24.28 -14.89
N LYS A 384 -12.13 23.76 -15.98
CA LYS A 384 -12.57 24.53 -17.16
C LYS A 384 -13.65 25.56 -16.82
N GLU A 385 -14.71 25.15 -16.10
CA GLU A 385 -15.80 26.03 -15.70
C GLU A 385 -15.32 27.18 -14.79
N ASN A 386 -14.42 26.86 -13.86
CA ASN A 386 -13.86 27.83 -12.92
C ASN A 386 -12.63 28.58 -13.45
N LYS A 387 -12.22 28.32 -14.70
CA LYS A 387 -11.07 28.95 -15.36
C LYS A 387 -9.79 28.88 -14.50
N LYS A 388 -9.46 27.69 -14.02
CA LYS A 388 -8.27 27.43 -13.20
C LYS A 388 -7.08 26.96 -14.04
N GLY A 389 -5.88 27.26 -13.59
CA GLY A 389 -4.62 26.81 -14.21
C GLY A 389 -4.56 27.11 -15.71
N ILE A 390 -4.28 26.09 -16.52
CA ILE A 390 -4.24 26.15 -18.00
C ILE A 390 -5.53 26.76 -18.60
N TRP A 391 -6.66 26.63 -17.91
CA TRP A 391 -7.97 27.13 -18.36
C TRP A 391 -8.23 28.60 -17.99
N ALA A 392 -7.32 29.27 -17.27
CA ALA A 392 -7.51 30.66 -16.87
C ALA A 392 -7.41 31.62 -18.06
N ASP A 393 -8.25 32.67 -18.06
CA ASP A 393 -8.17 33.72 -19.07
C ASP A 393 -6.78 34.37 -19.00
N GLY A 394 -5.97 34.22 -20.05
CA GLY A 394 -4.63 34.78 -20.03
C GLY A 394 -3.50 33.77 -19.83
N ALA A 395 -3.75 32.62 -19.21
CA ALA A 395 -2.70 31.68 -18.79
C ALA A 395 -1.79 31.27 -19.93
N CYS A 396 -2.39 30.95 -21.08
CA CYS A 396 -1.65 30.57 -22.28
C CYS A 396 -1.74 31.63 -23.39
N LEU A 397 -1.87 32.92 -23.07
CA LEU A 397 -1.90 33.95 -24.14
C LEU A 397 -0.52 34.18 -24.79
N GLU A 398 0.57 33.99 -24.05
CA GLU A 398 1.93 34.08 -24.62
C GLU A 398 2.27 32.83 -25.43
N PHE A 399 1.78 31.65 -25.02
CA PHE A 399 1.89 30.38 -25.77
C PHE A 399 0.89 30.27 -26.94
N GLY A 400 -0.31 30.85 -26.80
CA GLY A 400 -1.35 30.94 -27.84
C GLY A 400 -1.17 32.13 -28.78
N GLY A 401 -0.29 33.07 -28.43
CA GLY A 401 0.12 34.22 -29.24
C GLY A 401 1.03 33.87 -30.42
N MET A 402 1.55 32.63 -30.47
CA MET A 402 2.22 32.10 -31.66
C MET A 402 1.27 31.48 -32.70
N ASN A 403 -0.05 31.43 -32.45
CA ASN A 403 -1.02 30.92 -33.43
C ASN A 403 -1.94 31.98 -34.06
N SER A 404 -1.71 33.27 -33.81
CA SER A 404 -2.37 34.32 -34.59
C SER A 404 -1.56 35.61 -34.60
N LEU A 405 -0.95 35.90 -35.76
CA LEU A 405 -0.21 37.12 -36.12
C LEU A 405 1.31 37.16 -35.91
N VAL A 406 2.07 36.17 -36.40
CA VAL A 406 3.38 36.45 -37.02
C VAL A 406 3.56 35.59 -38.27
N LYS A 407 3.08 36.10 -39.41
CA LYS A 407 3.68 35.76 -40.70
C LYS A 407 5.00 36.52 -40.79
N ALA A 408 6.07 35.95 -40.26
CA ALA A 408 7.44 36.36 -40.56
C ALA A 408 8.45 35.24 -40.23
N SER A 409 8.74 34.44 -41.25
CA SER A 409 10.12 34.08 -41.65
C SER A 409 10.98 33.31 -40.65
N SER A 410 10.70 32.02 -40.50
CA SER A 410 11.76 31.00 -40.51
C SER A 410 11.50 30.12 -41.73
N SER A 411 12.18 30.41 -42.83
CA SER A 411 12.14 29.58 -44.03
C SER A 411 12.99 28.34 -43.76
N SER A 412 12.40 27.33 -43.13
CA SER A 412 12.83 25.98 -43.44
C SER A 412 12.60 25.78 -44.94
N GLU A 413 13.68 25.77 -45.72
CA GLU A 413 13.63 25.45 -47.14
C GLU A 413 13.60 23.92 -47.36
N LEU A 414 13.54 23.13 -46.28
CA LEU A 414 13.29 21.70 -46.29
C LEU A 414 11.80 21.43 -46.45
N GLU A 415 11.47 20.55 -47.39
CA GLU A 415 10.11 20.13 -47.71
C GLU A 415 10.04 18.61 -47.77
N ILE A 416 8.99 18.02 -47.17
CA ILE A 416 8.62 16.64 -47.45
C ILE A 416 7.88 16.65 -48.78
N VAL A 417 8.51 16.12 -49.83
CA VAL A 417 7.98 16.21 -51.21
C VAL A 417 7.13 14.99 -51.59
N ASN A 418 7.35 13.85 -50.94
CA ASN A 418 6.61 12.63 -51.23
C ASN A 418 6.71 11.61 -50.08
N ILE A 419 5.65 10.83 -49.89
CA ILE A 419 5.68 9.59 -49.12
C ILE A 419 5.20 8.46 -50.04
N PHE A 420 6.06 7.48 -50.27
CA PHE A 420 5.70 6.25 -50.96
C PHE A 420 5.21 5.26 -49.90
N TYR A 421 3.88 5.21 -49.73
CA TYR A 421 3.20 4.49 -48.65
C TYR A 421 2.57 3.15 -49.09
N ASP A 422 2.45 2.89 -50.39
CA ASP A 422 1.88 1.65 -50.93
C ASP A 422 3.02 0.81 -51.51
N GLY A 423 3.82 0.24 -50.61
CA GLY A 423 4.97 -0.59 -50.92
C GLY A 423 4.60 -1.81 -51.77
N VAL A 424 5.41 -2.15 -52.77
CA VAL A 424 5.18 -3.31 -53.64
C VAL A 424 5.68 -4.61 -52.97
N ALA A 425 6.57 -4.51 -51.97
CA ALA A 425 7.12 -5.64 -51.25
C ALA A 425 6.13 -6.19 -50.19
N SER A 426 5.79 -7.47 -50.27
CA SER A 426 4.71 -8.09 -49.49
C SER A 426 5.00 -8.31 -48.00
N ASP A 427 6.25 -8.18 -47.56
CA ASP A 427 6.64 -8.37 -46.17
C ASP A 427 6.92 -7.02 -45.52
N LYS A 428 5.89 -6.42 -44.91
CA LYS A 428 5.99 -5.20 -44.09
C LYS A 428 6.55 -3.98 -44.81
N GLU A 429 6.40 -3.96 -46.14
CA GLU A 429 6.54 -2.75 -46.97
C GLU A 429 7.92 -2.08 -46.82
N GLU A 430 8.99 -2.88 -46.85
CA GLU A 430 10.39 -2.43 -46.72
C GLU A 430 10.82 -1.41 -47.79
N ASP A 431 10.05 -1.31 -48.88
CA ASP A 431 10.27 -0.37 -49.98
C ASP A 431 9.51 0.96 -49.83
N GLU A 432 8.75 1.14 -48.74
CA GLU A 432 8.19 2.45 -48.40
C GLU A 432 9.27 3.45 -48.04
N TYR A 433 9.04 4.72 -48.38
CA TYR A 433 9.96 5.78 -48.03
C TYR A 433 9.29 7.14 -47.92
N ILE A 434 9.94 8.03 -47.18
CA ILE A 434 9.68 9.47 -47.18
C ILE A 434 10.82 10.18 -47.92
N GLU A 435 10.48 11.12 -48.80
CA GLU A 435 11.43 11.90 -49.58
C GLU A 435 11.42 13.36 -49.14
N ILE A 436 12.60 13.88 -48.83
CA ILE A 436 12.82 15.24 -48.33
C ILE A 436 13.72 15.99 -49.31
N GLN A 437 13.34 17.21 -49.65
CA GLN A 437 14.09 18.11 -50.53
C GLN A 437 14.59 19.33 -49.76
N ASN A 438 15.86 19.69 -49.94
CA ASN A 438 16.42 20.95 -49.45
C ASN A 438 16.41 22.00 -50.56
N ASN A 439 15.50 22.96 -50.48
CA ASN A 439 15.44 24.09 -51.42
C ASN A 439 16.38 25.25 -51.04
N GLY A 440 17.06 25.17 -49.88
CA GLY A 440 17.90 26.22 -49.32
C GLY A 440 19.36 25.90 -49.29
N GLU A 441 20.12 26.54 -48.41
CA GLU A 441 21.56 26.32 -48.31
C GLU A 441 21.89 24.91 -47.81
N ALA A 442 23.09 24.43 -48.12
CA ALA A 442 23.55 23.13 -47.63
C ALA A 442 23.55 23.12 -46.09
N LEU A 443 22.98 22.07 -45.50
CA LEU A 443 22.79 21.98 -44.05
C LEU A 443 23.06 20.55 -43.54
N SER A 444 23.57 20.48 -42.32
CA SER A 444 23.64 19.22 -41.56
C SER A 444 22.27 18.97 -40.96
N MET A 445 21.80 17.74 -41.15
CA MET A 445 20.53 17.22 -40.68
C MET A 445 20.69 16.52 -39.34
N ASP A 446 21.86 16.57 -38.70
CA ASP A 446 22.09 15.90 -37.41
C ASP A 446 21.04 16.35 -36.40
N ASP A 447 20.46 15.38 -35.68
CA ASP A 447 19.41 15.55 -34.68
C ASP A 447 18.05 16.05 -35.21
N TYR A 448 17.86 16.18 -36.53
CA TYR A 448 16.51 16.33 -37.07
C TYR A 448 15.73 15.01 -36.91
N GLU A 449 14.40 15.09 -36.92
CA GLU A 449 13.54 13.93 -36.72
C GLU A 449 12.43 13.85 -37.76
N ILE A 450 12.17 12.65 -38.29
CA ILE A 450 10.92 12.32 -38.96
C ILE A 450 10.02 11.62 -37.97
N ARG A 451 8.77 12.07 -37.83
CA ARG A 451 7.76 11.46 -36.96
C ARG A 451 6.48 11.14 -37.73
N ASP A 452 5.93 9.94 -37.55
CA ASP A 452 4.60 9.58 -38.06
C ASP A 452 3.47 10.02 -37.10
N GLY A 453 2.23 10.01 -37.56
CA GLY A 453 1.05 10.38 -36.76
C GLY A 453 0.78 9.44 -35.57
N SER A 454 1.46 8.28 -35.51
CA SER A 454 1.39 7.32 -34.41
C SER A 454 2.55 7.44 -33.40
N GLY A 455 3.50 8.36 -33.65
CA GLY A 455 4.64 8.65 -32.79
C GLY A 455 5.88 7.77 -33.04
N LYS A 456 5.97 7.06 -34.18
CA LYS A 456 7.22 6.41 -34.61
C LYS A 456 8.18 7.47 -35.13
N SER A 457 9.44 7.39 -34.72
CA SER A 457 10.45 8.38 -35.07
C SER A 457 11.74 7.84 -35.67
N TYR A 458 12.33 8.62 -36.57
CA TYR A 458 13.65 8.43 -37.15
C TYR A 458 14.48 9.69 -36.90
N VAL A 459 15.62 9.54 -36.23
CA VAL A 459 16.55 10.64 -35.94
C VAL A 459 17.75 10.52 -36.87
N PHE A 460 18.13 11.62 -37.51
CA PHE A 460 19.30 11.68 -38.37
C PHE A 460 20.59 11.76 -37.54
N ASP A 461 21.59 10.97 -37.91
CA ASP A 461 22.93 10.98 -37.31
C ASP A 461 23.98 11.08 -38.42
N ASP A 462 24.92 12.03 -38.29
CA ASP A 462 26.02 12.30 -39.23
C ASP A 462 25.57 12.38 -40.72
N PHE A 463 24.53 13.18 -41.00
CA PHE A 463 23.97 13.33 -42.34
C PHE A 463 23.89 14.80 -42.78
N GLY A 464 24.28 15.07 -44.02
CA GLY A 464 24.23 16.41 -44.59
C GLY A 464 23.63 16.40 -45.99
N ILE A 465 22.80 17.39 -46.28
CA ILE A 465 22.17 17.57 -47.58
C ILE A 465 22.64 18.88 -48.23
N ALA A 466 23.04 18.81 -49.50
CA ALA A 466 23.43 19.98 -50.27
C ALA A 466 22.20 20.79 -50.73
N SER A 467 22.44 22.05 -51.09
CA SER A 467 21.41 22.92 -51.66
C SER A 467 20.84 22.34 -52.96
N GLY A 468 19.51 22.22 -53.02
CA GLY A 468 18.76 21.74 -54.19
C GLY A 468 18.67 20.22 -54.35
N GLU A 469 19.28 19.44 -53.44
CA GLU A 469 19.23 17.97 -53.48
C GLU A 469 17.99 17.43 -52.74
N SER A 470 17.62 16.18 -53.05
CA SER A 470 16.67 15.39 -52.26
C SER A 470 17.30 14.05 -51.84
N PHE A 471 16.79 13.48 -50.75
CA PHE A 471 17.13 12.15 -50.30
C PHE A 471 15.88 11.41 -49.81
N LYS A 472 16.00 10.09 -49.69
CA LYS A 472 14.93 9.20 -49.23
C LYS A 472 15.32 8.52 -47.94
N VAL A 473 14.35 8.36 -47.05
CA VAL A 473 14.47 7.50 -45.87
C VAL A 473 13.51 6.34 -46.05
N PHE A 474 14.07 5.16 -46.32
CA PHE A 474 13.32 3.92 -46.45
C PHE A 474 12.97 3.36 -45.08
N THR A 475 11.77 2.79 -44.95
CA THR A 475 11.31 2.14 -43.71
C THR A 475 12.10 0.86 -43.43
N GLY A 476 12.53 0.15 -44.48
CA GLY A 476 13.31 -1.08 -44.43
C GLY A 476 14.78 -0.89 -44.00
N CYS A 477 15.53 -2.00 -43.96
CA CYS A 477 16.96 -1.99 -43.67
C CYS A 477 17.80 -1.96 -44.96
N GLY A 478 18.93 -1.26 -44.92
CA GLY A 478 19.89 -1.16 -46.03
C GLY A 478 21.21 -0.56 -45.55
N GLU A 479 22.07 -0.19 -46.49
CA GLU A 479 23.31 0.55 -46.21
C GLU A 479 23.13 2.01 -46.61
N ASP A 480 23.31 2.93 -45.67
CA ASP A 480 23.13 4.36 -45.90
C ASP A 480 24.09 4.90 -46.96
N THR A 481 23.56 5.78 -47.80
CA THR A 481 24.30 6.54 -48.81
C THR A 481 24.00 8.04 -48.69
N SER A 482 24.60 8.86 -49.54
CA SER A 482 24.34 10.30 -49.55
C SER A 482 22.92 10.70 -50.00
N GLN A 483 22.12 9.77 -50.54
CA GLN A 483 20.77 10.04 -51.07
C GLN A 483 19.71 9.04 -50.60
N GLU A 484 20.11 7.94 -49.96
CA GLU A 484 19.21 6.87 -49.48
C GLU A 484 19.65 6.48 -48.07
N LEU A 485 18.74 6.61 -47.11
CA LEU A 485 18.92 6.26 -45.71
C LEU A 485 17.91 5.18 -45.31
N TYR A 486 18.21 4.41 -44.26
CA TYR A 486 17.41 3.26 -43.87
C TYR A 486 17.05 3.27 -42.38
N TRP A 487 15.75 3.39 -42.08
CA TRP A 487 15.21 3.36 -40.72
C TRP A 487 15.35 1.97 -40.08
N CYS A 488 15.40 0.91 -40.88
CA CYS A 488 15.49 -0.47 -40.41
C CYS A 488 14.38 -0.84 -39.40
N HIS A 489 13.18 -0.30 -39.63
CA HIS A 489 12.01 -0.50 -38.80
C HIS A 489 11.21 -1.74 -39.26
N THR A 490 11.70 -2.94 -38.94
CA THR A 490 11.21 -4.21 -39.54
C THR A 490 10.06 -4.90 -38.79
N TYR A 491 9.45 -4.24 -37.80
CA TYR A 491 8.47 -4.87 -36.91
C TYR A 491 7.01 -4.43 -37.14
N SER A 492 6.77 -3.29 -37.79
CA SER A 492 5.45 -2.86 -38.27
C SER A 492 5.58 -1.81 -39.38
N ALA A 493 4.50 -1.63 -40.16
CA ALA A 493 4.41 -0.56 -41.15
C ALA A 493 4.47 0.80 -40.48
N ILE A 494 5.17 1.76 -41.12
CA ILE A 494 5.25 3.14 -40.64
C ILE A 494 4.14 3.95 -41.27
N TRP A 495 4.03 3.92 -42.60
CA TRP A 495 3.12 4.75 -43.37
C TRP A 495 1.81 4.02 -43.63
N ASN A 496 0.69 4.53 -43.13
CA ASN A 496 -0.59 3.85 -43.30
C ASN A 496 -1.14 4.02 -44.73
N ASN A 497 -1.45 2.90 -45.39
CA ASN A 497 -2.13 2.83 -46.69
C ASN A 497 -3.51 3.52 -46.77
N SER A 498 -4.14 3.83 -45.63
CA SER A 498 -5.43 4.52 -45.55
C SER A 498 -5.32 6.03 -45.29
N GLY A 499 -4.10 6.57 -45.27
CA GLY A 499 -3.77 7.96 -44.96
C GLY A 499 -3.05 8.10 -43.62
N ASP A 500 -2.04 8.97 -43.61
CA ASP A 500 -1.20 9.25 -42.45
C ASP A 500 -0.67 10.70 -42.53
N GLU A 501 -0.06 11.17 -41.44
CA GLU A 501 0.60 12.47 -41.38
C GLU A 501 2.06 12.29 -40.96
N ALA A 502 2.97 12.86 -41.72
CA ALA A 502 4.38 12.91 -41.39
C ALA A 502 4.78 14.32 -40.98
N TYR A 503 5.65 14.40 -39.97
CA TYR A 503 6.26 15.62 -39.50
C TYR A 503 7.77 15.51 -39.66
N LEU A 504 8.40 16.56 -40.18
CA LEU A 504 9.84 16.76 -40.12
C LEU A 504 10.09 17.83 -39.05
N LEU A 505 10.87 17.47 -38.05
CA LEU A 505 11.23 18.31 -36.93
C LEU A 505 12.71 18.68 -37.01
N ASN A 506 13.04 19.92 -36.63
CA ASN A 506 14.43 20.32 -36.43
C ASN A 506 14.94 19.84 -35.04
N PRO A 507 16.24 20.01 -34.71
CA PRO A 507 16.79 19.60 -33.42
C PRO A 507 16.22 20.34 -32.20
N SER A 508 15.35 21.33 -32.42
CA SER A 508 14.60 22.06 -31.39
C SER A 508 13.14 21.59 -31.30
N ASP A 509 12.81 20.44 -31.91
CA ASP A 509 11.47 19.85 -31.99
C ASP A 509 10.41 20.75 -32.67
N GLU A 510 10.84 21.75 -33.44
CA GLU A 510 9.91 22.56 -34.23
C GLU A 510 9.54 21.79 -35.50
N ILE A 511 8.24 21.65 -35.76
CA ILE A 511 7.75 21.11 -37.02
C ILE A 511 8.09 22.10 -38.13
N ILE A 512 9.03 21.71 -38.98
CA ILE A 512 9.52 22.52 -40.09
C ILE A 512 8.90 22.11 -41.43
N ALA A 513 8.37 20.90 -41.54
CA ALA A 513 7.55 20.46 -42.66
C ALA A 513 6.51 19.42 -42.20
N THR A 514 5.36 19.39 -42.88
CA THR A 514 4.29 18.41 -42.64
C THR A 514 3.78 17.90 -43.98
N TYR A 515 3.44 16.61 -44.04
CA TYR A 515 2.88 15.99 -45.23
C TYR A 515 1.78 15.01 -44.86
N THR A 516 0.59 15.19 -45.45
CA THR A 516 -0.58 14.32 -45.27
C THR A 516 -1.01 13.82 -46.64
N TYR A 517 -1.36 12.54 -46.76
CA TYR A 517 -1.76 11.93 -48.05
C TYR A 517 -3.04 11.10 -47.96
#